data_AF-A0A1E7ID30-F1
#
_entry.id   AF-A0A1E7ID30-F1
#
_cell.length_a   1.000
_cell.length_b   1.000
_cell.length_c   1.000
_cell.angle_alpha   90.00
_cell.angle_beta   90.00
_cell.angle_gamma   90.00
#
_symmetry.space_group_name_H-M   'P 1'
#
loop_
_entity.id
_entity.type
_entity.pdbx_description
1 polymer ?
#
loop_
_entity_poly.entity_id
_entity_poly.type
_entity_poly.pdbx_seq_one_letter_code
_entity_poly.pdbx_strand_id
1 'polypeptide(L)'
;MELPVDEVQILGLIRDYKEQLRSDPTSDLFLPLARCYSKLGLDEAGLDAIKRGIEKNPDHILGLLFLADLLTKAEEFDEAIVFYERVLSLDGYNSDALVGLAQLDLRQQHYQRAQVRISQLVSNDPDHEAIEGLNAQLKSFEVEADEGILLPTATMAELYLSQGLKEKAISIYRSLHQHHPDNVLYQDKLTELVQGSDDASAKDVTDKHVAGLEQWLFAIERRRNNV
;
A
#
# COMPACT_ATOMS: atom_id res chain seq x y z
N MET A 1 16.10 -45.54 8.48
CA MET A 1 14.95 -44.64 8.47
C MET A 1 14.73 -44.31 7.01
N GLU A 2 13.69 -44.88 6.40
CA GLU A 2 13.38 -44.64 4.98
C GLU A 2 12.90 -43.20 4.82
N LEU A 3 13.38 -42.52 3.78
CA LEU A 3 12.92 -41.17 3.45
C LEU A 3 11.44 -41.22 3.03
N PRO A 4 10.64 -40.20 3.35
CA PRO A 4 9.27 -40.08 2.85
C PRO A 4 9.21 -40.25 1.33
N VAL A 5 8.15 -40.92 0.83
CA VAL A 5 7.98 -41.21 -0.60
C VAL A 5 8.05 -39.93 -1.45
N ASP A 6 7.54 -38.81 -0.93
CA ASP A 6 7.56 -37.51 -1.61
C ASP A 6 8.98 -36.95 -1.77
N GLU A 7 9.85 -37.13 -0.77
CA GLU A 7 11.25 -36.68 -0.85
C GLU A 7 12.02 -37.51 -1.89
N VAL A 8 11.79 -38.83 -1.94
CA VAL A 8 12.42 -39.71 -2.93
C VAL A 8 12.03 -39.31 -4.36
N GLN A 9 10.75 -38.95 -4.58
CA GLN A 9 10.29 -38.44 -5.87
C GLN A 9 10.95 -37.10 -6.23
N ILE A 10 11.03 -36.16 -5.28
CA ILE A 10 11.66 -34.85 -5.51
C ILE A 10 13.15 -35.01 -5.86
N LEU A 11 13.87 -35.92 -5.19
CA LEU A 11 15.28 -36.20 -5.49
C LEU A 11 15.46 -36.77 -6.91
N GLY A 12 14.54 -37.61 -7.39
CA GLY A 12 14.51 -38.09 -8.77
C GLY A 12 14.35 -36.93 -9.77
N LEU A 13 13.40 -36.03 -9.51
CA LEU A 13 13.18 -34.85 -10.35
C LEU A 13 14.40 -33.93 -10.38
N ILE A 14 15.06 -33.69 -9.24
CA ILE A 14 16.28 -32.89 -9.17
C ILE A 14 17.37 -33.47 -10.06
N ARG A 15 17.57 -34.79 -10.04
CA ARG A 15 18.55 -35.46 -10.90
C ARG A 15 18.22 -35.22 -12.37
N ASP A 16 16.97 -35.47 -12.76
CA ASP A 16 16.54 -35.41 -14.15
C ASP A 16 16.62 -33.97 -14.70
N TYR A 17 16.21 -32.96 -13.91
CA TYR A 17 16.34 -31.55 -14.28
C TYR A 17 17.80 -31.12 -14.41
N LYS A 18 18.70 -31.59 -13.54
CA LYS A 18 20.13 -31.28 -13.63
C LYS A 18 20.77 -31.89 -14.88
N GLU A 19 20.37 -33.08 -15.28
CA GLU A 19 20.85 -33.70 -16.52
C GLU A 19 20.37 -32.91 -17.74
N GLN A 20 19.09 -32.52 -17.77
CA GLN A 20 18.54 -31.73 -18.87
C GLN A 20 19.16 -30.34 -18.97
N LEU A 21 19.38 -29.66 -17.85
CA LEU A 21 20.07 -28.36 -17.82
C LEU A 21 21.56 -28.46 -18.20
N ARG A 22 22.20 -29.63 -18.06
CA ARG A 22 23.55 -29.85 -18.60
C ARG A 22 23.53 -29.94 -20.13
N SER A 23 22.51 -30.55 -20.72
CA SER A 23 22.35 -30.62 -22.17
C SER A 23 21.84 -29.32 -22.78
N ASP A 24 20.97 -28.61 -22.08
CA ASP A 24 20.39 -27.33 -22.49
C ASP A 24 20.37 -26.34 -21.31
N PRO A 25 21.45 -25.56 -21.13
CA PRO A 25 21.55 -24.57 -20.06
C PRO A 25 20.59 -23.38 -20.20
N THR A 26 19.94 -23.22 -21.34
CA THR A 26 18.99 -22.11 -21.60
C THR A 26 17.54 -22.51 -21.34
N SER A 27 17.29 -23.76 -20.94
CA SER A 27 15.96 -24.24 -20.60
C SER A 27 15.42 -23.61 -19.32
N ASP A 28 14.11 -23.37 -19.26
CA ASP A 28 13.41 -22.82 -18.07
C ASP A 28 13.31 -23.81 -16.89
N LEU A 29 13.90 -25.00 -17.02
CA LEU A 29 13.95 -26.04 -15.99
C LEU A 29 14.69 -25.60 -14.71
N PHE A 30 15.41 -24.49 -14.74
CA PHE A 30 16.03 -23.89 -13.56
C PHE A 30 15.00 -23.52 -12.49
N LEU A 31 13.79 -23.11 -12.87
CA LEU A 31 12.72 -22.75 -11.92
C LEU A 31 12.12 -23.99 -11.23
N PRO A 32 11.65 -25.03 -11.94
CA PRO A 32 11.26 -26.30 -11.32
C PRO A 32 12.36 -26.90 -10.44
N LEU A 33 13.62 -26.83 -10.86
CA LEU A 33 14.77 -27.29 -10.07
C LEU A 33 14.89 -26.51 -8.75
N ALA A 34 14.88 -25.18 -8.81
CA ALA A 34 14.95 -24.33 -7.62
C ALA A 34 13.77 -24.55 -6.66
N ARG A 35 12.56 -24.77 -7.19
CA ARG A 35 11.38 -25.13 -6.40
C ARG A 35 11.54 -26.48 -5.70
N CYS A 36 12.10 -27.48 -6.38
CA CYS A 36 12.41 -28.76 -5.76
C CYS A 36 13.41 -28.61 -4.60
N TYR A 37 14.45 -27.79 -4.78
CA TYR A 37 15.40 -27.50 -3.70
C TYR A 37 14.73 -26.82 -2.50
N SER A 38 13.92 -25.78 -2.73
CA SER A 38 13.23 -25.08 -1.63
C SER A 38 12.22 -26.00 -0.90
N LYS A 39 11.55 -26.91 -1.60
CA LYS A 39 10.67 -27.92 -0.96
C LYS A 39 11.41 -28.87 -0.02
N LEU A 40 12.70 -29.11 -0.26
CA LEU A 40 13.56 -29.93 0.61
C LEU A 40 14.26 -29.09 1.70
N GLY A 41 13.95 -27.80 1.82
CA GLY A 41 14.64 -26.87 2.73
C GLY A 41 16.09 -26.57 2.31
N LEU A 42 16.47 -26.89 1.07
CA LEU A 42 17.80 -26.63 0.52
C LEU A 42 17.82 -25.26 -0.17
N ASP A 43 17.47 -24.21 0.56
CA ASP A 43 17.23 -22.88 -0.02
C ASP A 43 18.48 -22.28 -0.69
N GLU A 44 19.69 -22.52 -0.16
CA GLU A 44 20.95 -22.11 -0.81
C GLU A 44 21.14 -22.74 -2.19
N ALA A 45 20.83 -24.04 -2.32
CA ALA A 45 20.91 -24.74 -3.61
C ALA A 45 19.83 -24.25 -4.59
N GLY A 46 18.65 -23.89 -4.06
CA GLY A 46 17.59 -23.24 -4.83
C GLY A 46 18.01 -21.87 -5.36
N LEU A 47 18.65 -21.05 -4.51
CA LEU A 47 19.19 -19.74 -4.88
C LEU A 47 20.28 -19.85 -5.95
N ASP A 48 21.24 -20.78 -5.84
CA ASP A 48 22.25 -21.00 -6.88
C ASP A 48 21.61 -21.39 -8.22
N ALA A 49 20.69 -22.37 -8.19
CA ALA A 49 20.02 -22.86 -9.38
C ALA A 49 19.23 -21.76 -10.10
N ILE A 50 18.45 -20.95 -9.36
CA ILE A 50 17.65 -19.89 -9.95
C ILE A 50 18.52 -18.73 -10.46
N LYS A 51 19.56 -18.31 -9.73
CA LYS A 51 20.48 -17.23 -10.16
C LYS A 51 21.15 -17.59 -11.49
N ARG A 52 21.69 -18.80 -11.60
CA ARG A 52 22.31 -19.30 -12.84
C ARG A 52 21.34 -19.41 -14.00
N GLY A 53 20.08 -19.76 -13.73
CA GLY A 53 19.03 -19.79 -14.73
C GLY A 53 18.66 -18.41 -15.26
N ILE A 54 18.50 -17.43 -14.36
CA ILE A 54 18.20 -16.04 -14.70
C ILE A 54 19.36 -15.39 -15.46
N GLU A 55 20.62 -15.76 -15.19
CA GLU A 55 21.76 -15.31 -16.02
C GLU A 55 21.63 -15.71 -17.49
N LYS A 56 20.92 -16.82 -17.78
CA LYS A 56 20.66 -17.29 -19.15
C LYS A 56 19.34 -16.75 -19.70
N ASN A 57 18.33 -16.65 -18.84
CA ASN A 57 16.99 -16.18 -19.17
C ASN A 57 16.63 -14.95 -18.32
N PRO A 58 17.23 -13.78 -18.62
CA PRO A 58 17.19 -12.61 -17.75
C PRO A 58 15.81 -11.99 -17.55
N ASP A 59 14.88 -12.24 -18.47
CA ASP A 59 13.54 -11.66 -18.47
C ASP A 59 12.45 -12.70 -18.15
N HIS A 60 12.83 -13.86 -17.60
CA HIS A 60 11.89 -14.90 -17.22
C HIS A 60 11.13 -14.52 -15.93
N ILE A 61 9.94 -13.91 -16.09
CA ILE A 61 9.11 -13.31 -15.03
C ILE A 61 8.92 -14.24 -13.82
N LEU A 62 8.46 -15.48 -14.01
CA LEU A 62 8.23 -16.42 -12.91
C LEU A 62 9.52 -16.81 -12.17
N GLY A 63 10.65 -16.72 -12.86
CA GLY A 63 11.97 -17.01 -12.28
C GLY A 63 12.44 -15.84 -11.41
N LEU A 64 12.29 -14.61 -11.92
CA LEU A 64 12.59 -13.38 -11.19
C LEU A 64 11.73 -13.27 -9.91
N LEU A 65 10.43 -13.56 -10.00
CA LEU A 65 9.53 -13.62 -8.84
C LEU A 65 10.03 -14.63 -7.80
N PHE A 66 10.31 -15.87 -8.22
CA PHE A 66 10.77 -16.90 -7.30
C PHE A 66 12.14 -16.59 -6.68
N LEU A 67 13.05 -15.94 -7.41
CA LEU A 67 14.31 -15.45 -6.86
C LEU A 67 14.05 -14.37 -5.80
N ALA A 68 13.17 -13.41 -6.07
CA ALA A 68 12.81 -12.37 -5.12
C ALA A 68 12.17 -12.95 -3.83
N ASP A 69 11.32 -13.97 -3.97
CA ASP A 69 10.74 -14.69 -2.83
C ASP A 69 11.82 -15.40 -1.99
N LEU A 70 12.77 -16.08 -2.63
CA LEU A 70 13.87 -16.75 -1.93
C LEU A 70 14.79 -15.76 -1.22
N LEU A 71 15.10 -14.61 -1.85
CA LEU A 71 15.87 -13.54 -1.23
C LEU A 71 15.14 -12.94 -0.03
N THR A 72 13.82 -12.76 -0.14
CA THR A 72 12.98 -12.29 0.96
C THR A 72 13.02 -13.26 2.15
N LYS A 73 12.98 -14.58 1.89
CA LYS A 73 13.13 -15.61 2.94
C LYS A 73 14.52 -15.61 3.57
N ALA A 74 15.55 -15.28 2.79
CA ALA A 74 16.92 -15.13 3.25
C ALA A 74 17.17 -13.77 3.96
N GLU A 75 16.14 -12.93 4.10
CA GLU A 75 16.22 -11.57 4.67
C GLU A 75 17.11 -10.59 3.87
N GLU A 76 17.44 -10.93 2.62
CA GLU A 76 18.17 -10.09 1.67
C GLU A 76 17.20 -9.13 0.96
N PHE A 77 16.58 -8.24 1.74
CA PHE A 77 15.45 -7.43 1.28
C PHE A 77 15.80 -6.46 0.14
N ASP A 78 17.00 -5.87 0.18
CA ASP A 78 17.44 -4.90 -0.84
C ASP A 78 17.58 -5.57 -2.22
N GLU A 79 18.16 -6.79 -2.26
CA GLU A 79 18.23 -7.56 -3.51
C GLU A 79 16.83 -8.00 -3.97
N ALA A 80 15.97 -8.44 -3.05
CA ALA A 80 14.61 -8.87 -3.38
C ALA A 80 13.80 -7.75 -4.05
N ILE A 81 13.90 -6.51 -3.54
CA ILE A 81 13.22 -5.34 -4.11
C ILE A 81 13.66 -5.14 -5.57
N VAL A 82 14.96 -5.23 -5.87
CA VAL A 82 15.47 -5.06 -7.24
C VAL A 82 14.83 -6.06 -8.21
N PHE A 83 14.67 -7.31 -7.80
CA PHE A 83 14.08 -8.34 -8.66
C PHE A 83 12.56 -8.19 -8.82
N TYR A 84 11.82 -7.81 -7.77
CA TYR A 84 10.40 -7.49 -7.92
C TYR A 84 10.17 -6.25 -8.78
N GLU A 85 10.97 -5.20 -8.62
CA GLU A 85 10.89 -4.00 -9.48
C GLU A 85 11.22 -4.34 -10.94
N ARG A 86 12.16 -5.25 -11.16
CA ARG A 86 12.43 -5.78 -12.50
C ARG A 86 11.23 -6.52 -13.07
N VAL A 87 10.54 -7.33 -12.29
CA VAL A 87 9.28 -7.96 -12.73
C VAL A 87 8.26 -6.90 -13.14
N LEU A 88 8.07 -5.85 -12.33
CA LEU A 88 7.16 -4.75 -12.69
C LEU A 88 7.60 -3.94 -13.91
N SER A 89 8.89 -3.91 -14.23
CA SER A 89 9.37 -3.29 -15.47
C SER A 89 9.02 -4.11 -16.73
N LEU A 90 8.90 -5.44 -16.59
CA LEU A 90 8.53 -6.37 -17.66
C LEU A 90 7.01 -6.54 -17.75
N ASP A 91 6.34 -6.56 -16.61
CA ASP A 91 4.90 -6.71 -16.44
C ASP A 91 4.41 -5.76 -15.33
N GLY A 92 4.01 -4.55 -15.72
CA GLY A 92 3.59 -3.50 -14.80
C GLY A 92 2.31 -3.78 -14.01
N TYR A 93 1.60 -4.87 -14.35
CA TYR A 93 0.36 -5.28 -13.70
C TYR A 93 0.53 -6.53 -12.83
N ASN A 94 1.76 -7.01 -12.66
CA ASN A 94 2.02 -8.26 -11.95
C ASN A 94 1.65 -8.17 -10.46
N SER A 95 0.55 -8.83 -10.08
CA SER A 95 0.02 -8.83 -8.71
C SER A 95 1.02 -9.39 -7.70
N ASP A 96 1.69 -10.50 -8.02
CA ASP A 96 2.66 -11.15 -7.13
C ASP A 96 3.82 -10.21 -6.77
N ALA A 97 4.36 -9.49 -7.75
CA ALA A 97 5.42 -8.50 -7.51
C ALA A 97 4.93 -7.30 -6.69
N LEU A 98 3.71 -6.82 -6.93
CA LEU A 98 3.12 -5.74 -6.14
C LEU A 98 2.92 -6.15 -4.69
N VAL A 99 2.45 -7.38 -4.44
CA VAL A 99 2.30 -7.96 -3.11
C VAL A 99 3.65 -8.08 -2.41
N GLY A 100 4.64 -8.69 -3.08
CA GLY A 100 5.99 -8.84 -2.52
C GLY A 100 6.62 -7.51 -2.12
N LEU A 101 6.54 -6.49 -2.99
CA LEU A 101 7.03 -5.15 -2.69
C LEU A 101 6.25 -4.47 -1.56
N ALA A 102 4.92 -4.59 -1.54
CA ALA A 102 4.12 -4.00 -0.46
C ALA A 102 4.48 -4.62 0.91
N GLN A 103 4.68 -5.94 0.97
CA GLN A 103 5.11 -6.62 2.20
C GLN A 103 6.50 -6.16 2.66
N LEU A 104 7.45 -6.03 1.72
CA LEU A 104 8.79 -5.54 2.03
C LEU A 104 8.77 -4.07 2.48
N ASP A 105 8.02 -3.20 1.79
CA ASP A 105 7.84 -1.81 2.17
C ASP A 105 7.22 -1.70 3.58
N LEU A 106 6.21 -2.52 3.91
CA LEU A 106 5.63 -2.56 5.26
C LEU A 106 6.63 -3.02 6.32
N ARG A 107 7.43 -4.05 6.05
CA ARG A 107 8.48 -4.53 6.97
C ARG A 107 9.56 -3.49 7.21
N GLN A 108 9.92 -2.73 6.19
CA GLN A 108 10.90 -1.64 6.27
C GLN A 108 10.30 -0.31 6.74
N GLN A 109 9.02 -0.28 7.14
CA GLN A 109 8.31 0.93 7.59
C GLN A 109 8.19 2.02 6.53
N HIS A 110 8.29 1.67 5.25
CA HIS A 110 8.08 2.56 4.10
C HIS A 110 6.58 2.65 3.75
N TYR A 111 5.75 3.09 4.70
CA TYR A 111 4.29 3.04 4.61
C TYR A 111 3.70 3.73 3.37
N GLN A 112 4.27 4.86 2.96
CA GLN A 112 3.80 5.58 1.77
C GLN A 112 4.04 4.76 0.49
N ARG A 113 5.19 4.07 0.38
CA ARG A 113 5.48 3.19 -0.76
C ARG A 113 4.52 2.00 -0.77
N ALA A 114 4.33 1.37 0.39
CA ALA A 114 3.38 0.27 0.56
C ALA A 114 1.97 0.69 0.11
N GLN A 115 1.48 1.86 0.54
CA GLN A 115 0.16 2.38 0.14
C GLN A 115 0.02 2.53 -1.37
N VAL A 116 1.05 3.03 -2.05
CA VAL A 116 1.05 3.16 -3.52
C VAL A 116 0.99 1.77 -4.18
N ARG A 117 1.81 0.81 -3.72
CA ARG A 117 1.81 -0.57 -4.25
C ARG A 117 0.47 -1.26 -4.05
N ILE A 118 -0.14 -1.12 -2.87
CA ILE A 118 -1.47 -1.68 -2.56
C ILE A 118 -2.55 -1.01 -3.43
N SER A 119 -2.48 0.30 -3.64
CA SER A 119 -3.43 1.01 -4.52
C SER A 119 -3.34 0.56 -5.97
N GLN A 120 -2.11 0.29 -6.45
CA GLN A 120 -1.87 -0.32 -7.77
C GLN A 120 -2.48 -1.72 -7.83
N LEU A 121 -2.25 -2.56 -6.81
CA LEU A 121 -2.80 -3.91 -6.74
C LEU A 121 -4.34 -3.89 -6.78
N VAL A 122 -4.99 -3.05 -5.97
CA VAL A 122 -6.45 -2.87 -5.95
C VAL A 122 -6.99 -2.44 -7.32
N SER A 123 -6.24 -1.61 -8.05
CA SER A 123 -6.66 -1.15 -9.37
C SER A 123 -6.53 -2.24 -10.43
N ASN A 124 -5.54 -3.12 -10.30
CA ASN A 124 -5.20 -4.15 -11.26
C ASN A 124 -6.00 -5.44 -11.05
N ASP A 125 -6.13 -5.85 -9.78
CA ASP A 125 -6.78 -7.07 -9.34
C ASP A 125 -7.53 -6.79 -8.02
N PRO A 126 -8.76 -6.23 -8.09
CA PRO A 126 -9.51 -5.82 -6.90
C PRO A 126 -9.87 -6.97 -5.95
N ASP A 127 -9.94 -8.20 -6.47
CA ASP A 127 -10.35 -9.40 -5.71
C ASP A 127 -9.14 -10.18 -5.16
N HIS A 128 -7.92 -9.61 -5.27
CA HIS A 128 -6.70 -10.27 -4.80
C HIS A 128 -6.70 -10.46 -3.27
N GLU A 129 -6.57 -11.70 -2.81
CA GLU A 129 -6.70 -12.10 -1.39
C GLU A 129 -5.76 -11.34 -0.44
N ALA A 130 -4.56 -10.96 -0.91
CA ALA A 130 -3.58 -10.25 -0.11
C ALA A 130 -3.99 -8.81 0.27
N ILE A 131 -4.95 -8.20 -0.44
CA ILE A 131 -5.31 -6.78 -0.26
C ILE A 131 -5.80 -6.50 1.16
N GLU A 132 -6.71 -7.33 1.69
CA GLU A 132 -7.27 -7.13 3.03
C GLU A 132 -6.18 -7.21 4.10
N GLY A 133 -5.30 -8.20 4.00
CA GLY A 133 -4.18 -8.39 4.94
C GLY A 133 -3.18 -7.23 4.89
N LEU A 134 -2.80 -6.78 3.70
CA LEU A 134 -1.89 -5.65 3.51
C LEU A 134 -2.48 -4.35 4.04
N ASN A 135 -3.76 -4.08 3.79
CA ASN A 135 -4.44 -2.90 4.31
C ASN A 135 -4.60 -2.93 5.84
N ALA A 136 -4.91 -4.09 6.41
CA ALA A 136 -4.99 -4.25 7.86
C ALA A 136 -3.64 -3.96 8.52
N GLN A 137 -2.55 -4.47 7.94
CA GLN A 137 -1.20 -4.24 8.42
C GLN A 137 -0.76 -2.77 8.24
N LEU A 138 -1.07 -2.12 7.11
CA LEU A 138 -0.81 -0.70 6.93
C LEU A 138 -1.55 0.15 7.97
N LYS A 139 -2.83 -0.16 8.21
CA LYS A 139 -3.67 0.57 9.16
C LYS A 139 -3.21 0.39 10.60
N SER A 140 -2.73 -0.78 11.01
CA SER A 140 -2.18 -0.94 12.36
C SER A 140 -1.00 -0.01 12.61
N PHE A 141 -0.18 0.25 11.58
CA PHE A 141 0.92 1.20 11.70
C PHE A 141 0.47 2.67 11.60
N GLU A 142 -0.59 2.99 10.85
CA GLU A 142 -1.19 4.33 10.89
C GLU A 142 -1.79 4.64 12.27
N VAL A 143 -2.41 3.66 12.94
CA VAL A 143 -2.92 3.82 14.31
C VAL A 143 -1.78 3.98 15.31
N GLU A 144 -0.68 3.24 15.16
CA GLU A 144 0.53 3.44 15.98
C GLU A 144 1.22 4.79 15.73
N ALA A 145 1.17 5.32 14.50
CA ALA A 145 1.68 6.66 14.18
C ALA A 145 0.76 7.78 14.71
N ASP A 146 -0.56 7.54 14.76
CA ASP A 146 -1.54 8.46 15.36
C ASP A 146 -1.46 8.43 16.90
N GLU A 147 -1.11 7.27 17.48
CA GLU A 147 -0.78 7.12 18.91
C GLU A 147 0.68 7.55 19.22
N GLY A 148 1.50 7.80 18.19
CA GLY A 148 2.95 8.00 18.25
C GLY A 148 3.45 9.31 17.62
N ILE A 149 2.87 10.45 17.99
CA ILE A 149 3.37 11.83 17.82
C ILE A 149 3.39 12.36 16.36
N LEU A 150 2.26 12.94 15.98
CA LEU A 150 2.20 14.40 16.02
C LEU A 150 1.14 14.73 17.08
N LEU A 151 1.56 15.01 18.32
CA LEU A 151 0.66 15.76 19.21
C LEU A 151 0.19 16.95 18.37
N PRO A 152 -1.11 17.14 18.11
CA PRO A 152 -1.57 18.35 17.46
C PRO A 152 -1.06 19.48 18.34
N THR A 153 0.01 20.15 17.93
CA THR A 153 0.62 21.23 18.72
C THR A 153 -0.02 22.52 18.23
N ALA A 154 -0.15 23.48 19.13
CA ALA A 154 -0.54 24.83 18.74
C ALA A 154 0.37 25.34 17.60
N THR A 155 1.66 24.99 17.60
CA THR A 155 2.64 25.32 16.55
C THR A 155 2.28 24.76 15.18
N MET A 156 1.73 23.54 15.09
CA MET A 156 1.28 22.96 13.83
C MET A 156 -0.01 23.63 13.32
N ALA A 157 -0.95 23.95 14.21
CA ALA A 157 -2.11 24.74 13.83
C ALA A 157 -1.71 26.14 13.32
N GLU A 158 -0.77 26.80 14.00
CA GLU A 158 -0.23 28.11 13.59
C GLU A 158 0.49 28.04 12.23
N LEU A 159 1.23 26.96 11.97
CA LEU A 159 1.86 26.73 10.67
C LEU A 159 0.80 26.62 9.56
N TYR A 160 -0.27 25.86 9.78
CA TYR A 160 -1.36 25.76 8.80
C TYR A 160 -2.07 27.11 8.57
N LEU A 161 -2.21 27.94 9.61
CA LEU A 161 -2.73 29.31 9.45
C LEU A 161 -1.80 30.18 8.60
N SER A 162 -0.49 30.10 8.82
CA SER A 162 0.51 30.84 8.04
C SER A 162 0.51 30.44 6.55
N GLN A 163 0.11 29.20 6.26
CA GLN A 163 -0.02 28.66 4.90
C GLN A 163 -1.42 28.89 4.29
N GLY A 164 -2.33 29.55 5.00
CA GLY A 164 -3.71 29.79 4.56
C GLY A 164 -4.64 28.57 4.63
N LEU A 165 -4.17 27.44 5.19
CA LEU A 165 -4.90 26.19 5.33
C LEU A 165 -5.76 26.19 6.62
N LYS A 166 -6.67 27.16 6.70
CA LYS A 166 -7.46 27.47 7.91
C LYS A 166 -8.27 26.28 8.45
N GLU A 167 -8.87 25.48 7.57
CA GLU A 167 -9.68 24.31 7.98
C GLU A 167 -8.85 23.23 8.70
N LYS A 168 -7.60 23.01 8.25
CA LYS A 168 -6.69 22.05 8.90
C LYS A 168 -6.21 22.55 10.26
N ALA A 169 -6.06 23.87 10.43
CA ALA A 169 -5.76 24.45 11.73
C ALA A 169 -6.94 24.28 12.71
N ILE A 170 -8.18 24.45 12.25
CA ILE A 170 -9.39 24.27 13.06
C ILE A 170 -9.52 22.81 13.54
N SER A 171 -9.27 21.82 12.67
CA SER A 171 -9.33 20.41 13.07
C SER A 171 -8.32 20.07 14.18
N ILE A 172 -7.11 20.65 14.10
CA ILE A 172 -6.06 20.49 15.11
C ILE A 172 -6.47 21.12 16.44
N TYR A 173 -6.97 22.36 16.43
CA TYR A 173 -7.43 23.02 17.67
C TYR A 173 -8.64 22.30 18.30
N ARG A 174 -9.53 21.69 17.52
CA ARG A 174 -10.64 20.86 18.04
C ARG A 174 -10.13 19.63 18.77
N SER A 175 -9.17 18.92 18.17
CA SER A 175 -8.53 17.76 18.80
C SER A 175 -7.80 18.17 20.10
N LEU A 176 -7.02 19.26 20.07
CA LEU A 176 -6.37 19.83 21.24
C LEU A 176 -7.35 20.18 22.37
N HIS A 177 -8.49 20.77 22.02
CA HIS A 177 -9.51 21.13 22.99
C HIS A 177 -10.20 19.90 23.59
N GLN A 178 -10.44 18.86 22.79
CA GLN A 178 -11.04 17.60 23.25
C GLN A 178 -10.16 16.91 24.31
N HIS A 179 -8.84 16.97 24.16
CA HIS A 179 -7.89 16.40 25.13
C HIS A 179 -7.56 17.35 26.29
N HIS A 180 -7.77 18.66 26.13
CA HIS A 180 -7.53 19.69 27.14
C HIS A 180 -8.71 20.68 27.26
N PRO A 181 -9.86 20.22 27.81
CA PRO A 181 -11.08 21.04 27.90
C PRO A 181 -10.94 22.26 28.81
N ASP A 182 -10.01 22.24 29.77
CA ASP A 182 -9.77 23.34 30.71
C ASP A 182 -8.89 24.46 30.12
N ASN A 183 -8.33 24.27 28.92
CA ASN A 183 -7.44 25.23 28.30
C ASN A 183 -8.19 26.26 27.45
N VAL A 184 -8.42 27.42 28.05
CA VAL A 184 -9.12 28.58 27.45
C VAL A 184 -8.47 29.05 26.14
N LEU A 185 -7.14 28.91 26.00
CA LEU A 185 -6.42 29.33 24.79
C LEU A 185 -6.93 28.63 23.52
N TYR A 186 -7.25 27.33 23.61
CA TYR A 186 -7.72 26.55 22.46
C TYR A 186 -9.17 26.89 22.11
N GLN A 187 -10.00 27.17 23.12
CA GLN A 187 -11.38 27.63 22.92
C GLN A 187 -11.43 29.01 22.26
N ASP A 188 -10.60 29.94 22.73
CA ASP A 188 -10.51 31.30 22.18
C ASP A 188 -10.03 31.25 20.73
N LYS A 189 -9.00 30.45 20.43
CA LYS A 189 -8.50 30.28 19.07
C LYS A 189 -9.52 29.62 18.14
N LEU A 190 -10.29 28.64 18.61
CA LEU A 190 -11.38 28.05 17.82
C LEU A 190 -12.47 29.08 17.52
N THR A 191 -12.80 29.92 18.49
CA THR A 191 -13.85 30.94 18.35
C THR A 191 -13.39 32.03 17.39
N GLU A 192 -12.14 32.50 17.50
CA GLU A 192 -11.51 33.45 16.57
C GLU A 192 -11.50 32.92 15.13
N LEU A 193 -11.10 31.67 14.94
CA LEU A 193 -11.00 31.06 13.61
C LEU A 193 -12.38 30.81 12.98
N VAL A 194 -13.38 30.42 13.76
CA VAL A 194 -14.75 30.18 13.27
C VAL A 194 -15.49 31.51 13.04
N GLN A 195 -15.32 32.52 13.90
CA GLN A 195 -15.94 33.84 13.67
C GLN A 195 -15.33 34.55 12.46
N GLY A 196 -14.03 34.40 12.22
CA GLY A 196 -13.38 34.95 11.03
C GLY A 196 -13.74 34.25 9.70
N SER A 197 -14.58 33.20 9.68
CA SER A 197 -15.14 32.64 8.43
C SER A 197 -16.50 33.25 8.05
N ASP A 198 -17.20 33.85 9.00
CA ASP A 198 -18.52 34.43 8.77
C ASP A 198 -18.44 35.80 8.06
N ASP A 199 -17.36 36.55 8.23
CA ASP A 199 -17.24 37.90 7.64
C ASP A 199 -16.99 37.92 6.11
N ALA A 200 -16.59 36.82 5.49
CA ALA A 200 -16.32 36.76 4.04
C ALA A 200 -17.27 35.86 3.24
N SER A 201 -18.06 34.99 3.89
CA SER A 201 -18.89 33.99 3.20
C SER A 201 -20.38 34.04 3.56
N ALA A 202 -20.77 34.74 4.64
CA ALA A 202 -22.16 34.77 5.12
C ALA A 202 -23.09 35.73 4.34
N LYS A 203 -22.59 36.47 3.34
CA LYS A 203 -23.42 37.33 2.47
C LYS A 203 -23.60 36.83 1.03
N ASP A 204 -22.72 36.01 0.47
CA ASP A 204 -22.84 35.56 -0.93
C ASP A 204 -23.45 34.16 -1.09
N VAL A 205 -23.40 33.31 -0.05
CA VAL A 205 -23.92 31.93 -0.11
C VAL A 205 -25.38 31.86 0.34
N THR A 206 -25.78 32.67 1.32
CA THR A 206 -27.15 32.75 1.83
C THR A 206 -28.10 33.37 0.80
N ASP A 207 -27.70 34.44 0.10
CA ASP A 207 -28.52 35.07 -0.93
C ASP A 207 -28.74 34.15 -2.16
N LYS A 208 -27.74 33.36 -2.56
CA LYS A 208 -27.87 32.41 -3.69
C LYS A 208 -28.72 31.18 -3.36
N HIS A 209 -28.60 30.64 -2.14
CA HIS A 209 -29.40 29.49 -1.72
C HIS A 209 -30.87 29.86 -1.45
N VAL A 210 -31.13 31.04 -0.86
CA VAL A 210 -32.50 31.50 -0.62
C VAL A 210 -33.20 31.81 -1.94
N ALA A 211 -32.53 32.47 -2.90
CA ALA A 211 -33.11 32.74 -4.22
C ALA A 211 -33.45 31.47 -5.01
N GLY A 212 -32.64 30.41 -4.90
CA GLY A 212 -32.91 29.12 -5.54
C GLY A 212 -34.11 28.38 -4.92
N LEU A 213 -34.29 28.47 -3.60
CA LEU A 213 -35.40 27.85 -2.88
C LEU A 213 -36.72 28.57 -3.13
N GLU A 214 -36.72 29.90 -3.23
CA GLU A 214 -37.92 30.68 -3.57
C GLU A 214 -38.42 30.40 -5.00
N GLN A 215 -37.52 30.26 -5.98
CA GLN A 215 -37.89 29.88 -7.35
C GLN A 215 -38.47 28.46 -7.42
N TRP A 216 -37.93 27.54 -6.61
CA TRP A 216 -38.41 26.16 -6.54
C TRP A 216 -39.79 26.07 -5.86
N LEU A 217 -40.01 26.81 -4.78
CA LEU A 217 -41.33 26.90 -4.11
C LEU A 217 -42.39 27.52 -5.02
N PHE A 218 -42.06 28.59 -5.75
CA PHE A 218 -42.98 29.23 -6.70
C PHE A 218 -43.38 28.30 -7.85
N ALA A 219 -42.45 27.46 -8.33
CA ALA A 219 -42.72 26.47 -9.37
C ALA A 219 -43.67 25.35 -8.89
N ILE A 220 -43.62 24.99 -7.61
CA ILE A 220 -44.50 23.99 -7.00
C ILE A 220 -45.90 24.56 -6.77
N GLU A 221 -46.01 25.79 -6.26
CA GLU A 221 -47.31 26.44 -6.03
C GLU A 221 -48.09 26.66 -7.34
N ARG A 222 -47.39 27.02 -8.42
CA ARG A 222 -48.02 27.19 -9.74
C ARG A 222 -48.53 25.88 -10.34
N ARG A 223 -47.92 24.73 -10.02
CA ARG A 223 -48.42 23.41 -10.42
C ARG A 223 -49.61 22.94 -9.58
N ARG A 224 -49.72 23.41 -8.34
CA ARG A 224 -50.79 23.03 -7.42
C ARG A 224 -52.09 23.83 -7.62
N ASN A 225 -52.00 25.04 -8.17
CA ASN A 225 -53.16 25.90 -8.46
C ASN A 225 -53.70 25.80 -9.90
N ASN A 226 -53.25 24.83 -10.70
CA ASN A 226 -53.69 24.64 -12.09
C ASN A 226 -54.30 23.24 -12.35
N VAL A 227 -54.93 22.67 -11.33
CA VAL A 227 -55.83 21.50 -11.40
C VAL A 227 -57.14 21.84 -10.71
#